data_AF-J3DEC6-F1
#
_entry.id   AF-J3DEC6-F1
#
_cell.length_a   1.000
_cell.length_b   1.000
_cell.length_c   1.000
_cell.angle_alpha   90.00
_cell.angle_beta   90.00
_cell.angle_gamma   90.00
#
_symmetry.space_group_name_H-M   'P 1'
#
loop_
_entity.id
_entity.type
_entity.pdbx_description
1 polymer ?
#
loop_
_entity_poly.entity_id
_entity_poly.type
_entity_poly.pdbx_seq_one_letter_code
_entity_poly.pdbx_strand_id
1 'polypeptide(L)'
;MRKLTVEKCQSVIEGFKWMASEGPGMSIRDEYDLQAYQIALPVLEQQGEWISCSERMPPIKKGVLVGCWYGREWATKWATLIHGHPDASNEGWLIPGASWVPTHWHELPAPLQVQPTTDTYRQIENDGWIEWGGGECPVKTNALVDYRTRAGNTADSIALALRWAHKGWDGDIIAYRVIENDGREG
;
A
#
# COMPACT_ATOMS: atom_id res chain seq x y z
N MET A 1 14.48 20.14 -2.67
CA MET A 1 14.11 19.14 -1.66
C MET A 1 15.24 18.12 -1.53
N ARG A 2 15.59 17.67 -0.33
CA ARG A 2 16.63 16.61 -0.16
C ARG A 2 16.00 15.24 -0.41
N LYS A 3 16.69 14.35 -1.13
CA LYS A 3 16.24 12.97 -1.36
C LYS A 3 16.12 12.24 -0.01
N LEU A 4 15.03 11.48 0.17
CA LEU A 4 14.87 10.58 1.32
C LEU A 4 15.75 9.34 1.10
N THR A 5 16.61 9.02 2.06
CA THR A 5 17.46 7.82 2.05
C THR A 5 16.88 6.76 2.99
N VAL A 6 17.33 5.51 2.86
CA VAL A 6 16.93 4.40 3.72
C VAL A 6 17.21 4.73 5.19
N GLU A 7 18.42 5.19 5.49
CA GLU A 7 18.87 5.49 6.86
C GLU A 7 18.01 6.59 7.49
N LYS A 8 17.67 7.61 6.69
CA LYS A 8 16.82 8.71 7.15
C LYS A 8 15.39 8.25 7.37
N CYS A 9 14.85 7.38 6.51
CA CYS A 9 13.52 6.81 6.66
C CYS A 9 13.45 5.94 7.93
N GLN A 10 14.44 5.07 8.16
CA GLN A 10 14.55 4.25 9.37
C GLN A 10 14.63 5.10 10.63
N SER A 11 15.49 6.13 10.63
CA SER A 11 15.63 7.04 11.77
C SER A 11 14.33 7.76 12.13
N VAL A 12 13.52 8.14 11.14
CA VAL A 12 12.21 8.77 11.37
C VAL A 12 11.20 7.77 11.93
N ILE A 13 11.15 6.55 11.38
CA ILE A 13 10.29 5.47 11.89
C ILE A 13 10.60 5.16 13.36
N GLU A 14 11.87 5.03 13.72
CA GLU A 14 12.26 4.76 15.11
C GLU A 14 11.89 5.91 16.06
N GLY A 15 12.00 7.17 15.60
CA GLY A 15 11.52 8.32 16.35
C GLY A 15 10.02 8.27 16.64
N PHE A 16 9.21 7.93 15.64
CA PHE A 16 7.77 7.75 15.82
C PHE A 16 7.41 6.58 16.74
N LYS A 17 8.10 5.44 16.60
CA LYS A 17 7.90 4.28 17.51
C LYS A 17 8.20 4.65 18.96
N TRP A 18 9.27 5.41 19.21
CA TRP A 18 9.59 5.91 20.54
C TRP A 18 8.49 6.84 21.08
N MET A 19 7.97 7.75 20.24
CA MET A 19 6.86 8.63 20.64
C MET A 19 5.58 7.86 20.99
N ALA A 20 5.34 6.74 20.32
CA ALA A 20 4.21 5.86 20.58
C ALA A 20 4.33 5.08 21.90
N SER A 21 5.55 4.69 22.30
CA SER A 21 5.75 3.82 23.47
C SER A 21 6.13 4.57 24.74
N GLU A 22 7.05 5.53 24.66
CA GLU A 22 7.70 6.18 25.80
C GLU A 22 7.56 7.71 25.78
N GLY A 23 7.05 8.27 24.68
CA GLY A 23 6.95 9.71 24.45
C GLY A 23 5.58 10.31 24.79
N PRO A 24 5.31 11.54 24.33
CA PRO A 24 4.07 12.27 24.64
C PRO A 24 2.81 11.71 23.94
N GLY A 25 2.92 10.60 23.22
CA GLY A 25 1.88 10.07 22.34
C GLY A 25 1.97 10.64 20.91
N MET A 26 1.28 10.01 19.97
CA MET A 26 1.24 10.40 18.56
C MET A 26 -0.04 11.19 18.23
N SER A 27 0.07 12.20 17.38
CA SER A 27 -1.11 12.78 16.73
C SER A 27 -1.55 11.91 15.56
N ILE A 28 -2.81 12.10 15.11
CA ILE A 28 -3.34 11.46 13.90
C ILE A 28 -2.42 11.71 12.68
N ARG A 29 -1.82 12.90 12.58
CA ARG A 29 -0.89 13.21 11.49
C ARG A 29 0.40 12.40 11.59
N ASP A 30 0.93 12.24 12.79
CA ASP A 30 2.14 11.45 13.04
C ASP A 30 1.92 9.97 12.69
N GLU A 31 0.71 9.46 12.92
CA GLU A 31 0.33 8.09 12.54
C GLU A 31 0.30 7.91 11.02
N TYR A 32 -0.28 8.85 10.29
CA TYR A 32 -0.25 8.82 8.82
C TYR A 32 1.17 8.95 8.28
N ASP A 33 1.99 9.82 8.87
CA ASP A 33 3.38 9.98 8.46
C ASP A 33 4.18 8.69 8.72
N LEU A 34 4.02 8.06 9.89
CA LEU A 34 4.63 6.77 10.20
C LEU A 34 4.24 5.68 9.19
N GLN A 35 2.94 5.57 8.86
CA GLN A 35 2.46 4.63 7.84
C GLN A 35 3.08 4.92 6.48
N ALA A 36 3.14 6.18 6.06
CA ALA A 36 3.77 6.58 4.80
C ALA A 36 5.26 6.21 4.76
N TYR A 37 6.01 6.40 5.86
CA TYR A 37 7.41 5.99 5.94
C TYR A 37 7.58 4.47 5.92
N GLN A 38 6.70 3.71 6.58
CA GLN A 38 6.72 2.24 6.56
C GLN A 38 6.41 1.69 5.16
N ILE A 39 5.52 2.34 4.40
CA ILE A 39 5.23 1.99 3.00
C ILE A 39 6.41 2.36 2.09
N ALA A 40 7.06 3.50 2.35
CA ALA A 40 8.17 3.97 1.54
C ALA A 40 9.47 3.18 1.79
N LEU A 41 9.70 2.67 3.00
CA LEU A 41 10.97 2.03 3.38
C LEU A 41 11.36 0.86 2.45
N PRO A 42 10.49 -0.13 2.17
CA PRO A 42 10.81 -1.22 1.24
C PRO A 42 11.15 -0.71 -0.16
N VAL A 43 10.49 0.36 -0.62
CA VAL A 43 10.76 0.96 -1.94
C VAL A 43 12.13 1.63 -1.96
N LEU A 44 12.53 2.26 -0.87
CA LEU A 44 13.87 2.86 -0.73
C LEU A 44 14.96 1.80 -0.63
N GLU A 45 14.73 0.72 0.12
CA GLU A 45 15.66 -0.41 0.26
C GLU A 45 15.82 -1.19 -1.05
N GLN A 46 14.77 -1.23 -1.88
CA GLN A 46 14.79 -1.83 -3.20
C GLN A 46 15.47 -0.97 -4.28
N GLN A 47 15.87 0.28 -4.00
CA GLN A 47 16.73 1.04 -4.91
C GLN A 47 18.17 0.53 -4.84
N GLY A 48 18.36 -0.77 -5.10
CA GLY A 48 19.67 -1.37 -5.25
C GLY A 48 20.44 -0.73 -6.39
N GLU A 49 21.76 -0.82 -6.33
CA GLU A 49 22.59 -0.41 -7.46
C GLU A 49 22.37 -1.36 -8.64
N TRP A 50 22.40 -0.82 -9.85
CA TRP A 50 22.39 -1.63 -11.08
C TRP A 50 23.62 -2.54 -11.10
N ILE A 51 23.40 -3.83 -11.32
CA ILE A 51 24.44 -4.85 -11.33
C ILE A 51 24.88 -5.07 -12.77
N SER A 52 26.18 -5.01 -13.05
CA SER A 52 26.68 -5.36 -14.39
C SER A 52 26.46 -6.85 -14.68
N CYS A 53 25.95 -7.18 -15.86
CA CYS A 53 25.82 -8.57 -16.33
C CYS A 53 27.17 -9.30 -16.37
N SER A 54 28.27 -8.57 -16.61
CA SER A 54 29.63 -9.14 -16.61
C SER A 54 30.14 -9.48 -15.21
N GLU A 55 29.64 -8.79 -14.19
CA GLU A 55 29.97 -9.05 -12.79
C GLU A 55 29.15 -10.22 -12.27
N ARG A 56 27.84 -10.19 -12.53
CA ARG A 56 26.90 -11.21 -12.07
C ARG A 56 25.68 -11.24 -12.96
N MET A 57 25.29 -12.43 -13.42
CA MET A 57 24.03 -12.63 -14.11
C MET A 57 22.85 -12.76 -13.14
N PRO A 58 21.63 -12.34 -13.52
CA PRO A 58 20.44 -12.59 -12.71
C PRO A 58 20.13 -14.09 -12.62
N PRO A 59 19.32 -14.52 -11.65
CA PRO A 59 18.79 -15.87 -11.60
C PRO A 59 18.02 -16.22 -12.88
N ILE A 60 18.23 -17.43 -13.41
CA ILE A 60 17.48 -17.93 -14.57
C ILE A 60 15.98 -17.98 -14.25
N LYS A 61 15.14 -17.72 -15.26
CA LYS A 61 13.66 -17.73 -15.17
C LYS A 61 13.08 -16.75 -14.13
N LYS A 62 13.85 -15.76 -13.67
CA LYS A 62 13.38 -14.65 -12.81
C LYS A 62 13.17 -13.38 -13.66
N GLY A 63 12.04 -12.72 -13.45
CA GLY A 63 11.78 -11.40 -14.03
C GLY A 63 12.66 -10.33 -13.40
N VAL A 64 13.34 -9.54 -14.22
CA VAL A 64 14.25 -8.47 -13.79
C VAL A 64 14.07 -7.21 -14.65
N LEU A 65 14.50 -6.06 -14.14
CA LEU A 65 14.75 -4.90 -14.99
C LEU A 65 16.13 -5.04 -15.62
N VAL A 66 16.25 -4.63 -16.88
CA VAL A 66 17.49 -4.65 -17.65
C VAL A 66 17.75 -3.28 -18.25
N GLY A 67 19.03 -2.95 -18.38
CA GLY A 67 19.52 -1.67 -18.85
C GLY A 67 20.67 -1.84 -19.83
N CYS A 68 20.71 -0.99 -20.85
CA CYS A 68 21.87 -0.82 -21.72
C CYS A 68 22.16 0.68 -21.92
N TRP A 69 23.38 1.11 -21.61
CA TRP A 69 23.84 2.48 -21.82
C TRP A 69 24.34 2.68 -23.25
N TYR A 70 23.84 3.71 -23.93
CA TYR A 70 24.24 4.05 -25.31
C TYR A 70 25.07 5.35 -25.39
N GLY A 71 25.81 5.69 -24.34
CA GLY A 71 26.67 6.89 -24.32
C GLY A 71 25.95 8.19 -23.90
N ARG A 72 24.63 8.24 -24.04
CA ARG A 72 23.81 9.43 -23.68
C ARG A 72 22.62 9.10 -22.78
N GLU A 73 22.04 7.92 -22.95
CA GLU A 73 20.83 7.49 -22.26
C GLU A 73 20.85 5.99 -22.02
N TRP A 74 20.09 5.59 -21.00
CA TRP A 74 19.81 4.19 -20.72
C TRP A 74 18.57 3.76 -21.48
N ALA A 75 18.66 2.69 -22.26
CA ALA A 75 17.47 1.92 -22.62
C ALA A 75 17.15 0.99 -21.45
N THR A 76 15.93 1.05 -20.92
CA THR A 76 15.47 0.18 -19.83
C THR A 76 14.23 -0.60 -20.23
N LYS A 77 14.19 -1.89 -19.85
CA LYS A 77 13.02 -2.77 -20.05
C LYS A 77 12.94 -3.83 -18.95
N TRP A 78 11.82 -4.53 -18.90
CA TRP A 78 11.75 -5.81 -18.20
C TRP A 78 12.28 -6.94 -19.09
N ALA A 79 12.87 -7.97 -18.50
CA ALA A 79 13.37 -9.14 -19.20
C ALA A 79 13.34 -10.39 -18.32
N THR A 80 13.56 -11.55 -18.95
CA THR A 80 13.82 -12.81 -18.24
C THR A 80 14.98 -13.55 -18.91
N LEU A 81 15.89 -14.10 -18.11
CA LEU A 81 16.98 -14.95 -18.59
C LEU A 81 16.50 -16.40 -18.72
N ILE A 82 16.29 -16.88 -19.95
CA ILE A 82 15.84 -18.24 -20.30
C ILE A 82 16.70 -18.79 -21.44
N HIS A 83 17.69 -19.60 -21.11
CA HIS A 83 18.53 -20.27 -22.12
C HIS A 83 17.71 -21.29 -22.93
N GLY A 84 17.94 -21.33 -24.25
CA GLY A 84 17.33 -22.30 -25.16
C GLY A 84 15.86 -22.02 -25.53
N HIS A 85 15.28 -20.90 -25.09
CA HIS A 85 13.94 -20.49 -25.52
C HIS A 85 13.98 -19.97 -26.97
N PRO A 86 13.01 -20.35 -27.85
CA PRO A 86 13.04 -19.96 -29.27
C PRO A 86 12.98 -18.44 -29.48
N ASP A 87 12.27 -17.73 -28.60
CA ASP A 87 12.16 -16.26 -28.67
C ASP A 87 13.24 -15.53 -27.86
N ALA A 88 14.14 -16.26 -27.19
CA ALA A 88 15.26 -15.63 -26.50
C ALA A 88 16.42 -15.38 -27.46
N SER A 89 17.22 -14.34 -27.17
CA SER A 89 18.47 -14.11 -27.88
C SER A 89 19.44 -15.30 -27.72
N ASN A 90 20.52 -15.31 -28.49
CA ASN A 90 21.59 -16.32 -28.36
C ASN A 90 22.19 -16.39 -26.95
N GLU A 91 22.11 -15.30 -26.19
CA GLU A 91 22.58 -15.22 -24.80
C GLU A 91 21.51 -15.64 -23.78
N GLY A 92 20.32 -16.02 -24.25
CA GLY A 92 19.20 -16.48 -23.43
C GLY A 92 18.30 -15.36 -22.92
N TRP A 93 18.39 -14.14 -23.46
CA TRP A 93 17.52 -13.04 -23.03
C TRP A 93 16.19 -13.02 -23.76
N LEU A 94 15.09 -13.10 -23.01
CA LEU A 94 13.75 -12.80 -23.51
C LEU A 94 13.38 -11.36 -23.13
N ILE A 95 13.37 -10.45 -24.11
CA ILE A 95 13.08 -9.03 -23.91
C ILE A 95 12.00 -8.57 -24.91
N PRO A 96 10.74 -8.44 -24.49
CA PRO A 96 9.68 -8.12 -25.44
C PRO A 96 9.86 -6.75 -26.12
N GLY A 97 9.81 -6.76 -27.44
CA GLY A 97 9.96 -5.57 -28.28
C GLY A 97 11.33 -4.92 -28.19
N ALA A 98 12.39 -5.68 -27.93
CA ALA A 98 13.78 -5.23 -27.97
C ALA A 98 14.69 -6.34 -28.51
N SER A 99 15.71 -5.96 -29.26
CA SER A 99 16.68 -6.88 -29.88
C SER A 99 18.12 -6.69 -29.38
N TRP A 100 18.31 -5.86 -28.35
CA TRP A 100 19.61 -5.55 -27.78
C TRP A 100 19.95 -6.44 -26.59
N VAL A 101 21.25 -6.56 -26.29
CA VAL A 101 21.76 -7.34 -25.16
C VAL A 101 21.91 -6.43 -23.93
N PRO A 102 21.32 -6.79 -22.78
CA PRO A 102 21.50 -6.06 -21.53
C PRO A 102 22.95 -6.02 -21.05
N THR A 103 23.41 -4.85 -20.60
CA THR A 103 24.71 -4.73 -19.93
C THR A 103 24.57 -4.68 -18.42
N HIS A 104 23.43 -4.23 -17.91
CA HIS A 104 23.13 -4.15 -16.50
C HIS A 104 21.73 -4.71 -16.20
N TRP A 105 21.53 -5.18 -14.99
CA TRP A 105 20.24 -5.61 -14.50
C TRP A 105 19.99 -5.15 -13.06
N HIS A 106 18.72 -5.19 -12.68
CA HIS A 106 18.26 -4.85 -11.35
C HIS A 106 17.05 -5.72 -10.99
N GLU A 107 16.91 -6.12 -9.73
CA GLU A 107 15.75 -6.90 -9.30
C GLU A 107 14.46 -6.10 -9.49
N LEU A 108 13.37 -6.77 -9.87
CA LEU A 108 12.07 -6.11 -9.84
C LEU A 108 11.74 -5.73 -8.39
N PRO A 109 11.12 -4.55 -8.16
CA PRO A 109 10.63 -4.23 -6.83
C PRO A 109 9.68 -5.34 -6.39
N ALA A 110 9.81 -5.80 -5.15
CA ALA A 110 8.82 -6.72 -4.62
C ALA A 110 7.46 -6.02 -4.73
N PRO A 111 6.38 -6.74 -5.08
CA PRO A 111 5.06 -6.17 -5.00
C PRO A 111 4.91 -5.56 -3.61
N LEU A 112 4.45 -4.30 -3.56
CA LEU A 112 4.21 -3.63 -2.30
C LEU A 112 3.33 -4.56 -1.46
N GLN A 113 3.91 -5.16 -0.43
CA GLN A 113 3.14 -5.84 0.59
C GLN A 113 2.57 -4.73 1.44
N VAL A 114 1.50 -4.11 0.93
CA VAL A 114 0.60 -3.32 1.75
C VAL A 114 0.09 -4.34 2.77
N GLN A 115 0.74 -4.39 3.93
CA GLN A 115 0.15 -5.07 5.07
C GLN A 115 -1.21 -4.38 5.21
N PRO A 116 -2.32 -5.13 5.09
CA PRO A 116 -3.61 -4.52 5.33
C PRO A 116 -3.52 -3.91 6.73
N THR A 117 -3.57 -2.57 6.80
CA THR A 117 -3.66 -1.89 8.08
C THR A 117 -4.88 -2.48 8.77
N THR A 118 -4.64 -3.01 9.98
CA THR A 118 -5.48 -3.99 10.67
C THR A 118 -6.93 -3.54 10.93
N ASP A 119 -7.31 -2.31 10.57
CA ASP A 119 -8.71 -1.88 10.62
C ASP A 119 -9.55 -2.35 9.43
N THR A 120 -9.04 -2.32 8.20
CA THR A 120 -9.92 -2.60 7.03
C THR A 120 -10.22 -4.10 6.87
N TYR A 121 -9.31 -4.98 7.27
CA TYR A 121 -9.49 -6.44 7.13
C TYR A 121 -10.22 -7.10 8.30
N ARG A 122 -10.15 -6.56 9.52
CA ARG A 122 -11.00 -7.03 10.64
C ARG A 122 -12.49 -6.77 10.38
N GLN A 123 -12.83 -5.86 9.48
CA GLN A 123 -14.20 -5.48 9.13
C GLN A 123 -14.88 -6.50 8.18
N ILE A 124 -14.12 -7.35 7.48
CA ILE A 124 -14.68 -8.35 6.54
C ILE A 124 -15.20 -9.59 7.29
N GLU A 125 -14.63 -9.91 8.46
CA GLU A 125 -15.06 -11.06 9.27
C GLU A 125 -16.32 -10.80 10.11
N ASN A 126 -16.74 -9.54 10.27
CA ASN A 126 -17.89 -9.13 11.09
C ASN A 126 -19.15 -8.81 10.26
N ASP A 127 -19.50 -9.65 9.27
CA ASP A 127 -20.68 -9.47 8.41
C ASP A 127 -20.81 -8.05 7.78
N GLY A 128 -19.68 -7.38 7.55
CA GLY A 128 -19.59 -6.02 7.03
C GLY A 128 -19.79 -4.89 8.05
N TRP A 129 -19.91 -5.19 9.36
CA TRP A 129 -20.02 -4.20 10.43
C TRP A 129 -18.67 -3.57 10.78
N ILE A 130 -18.63 -2.25 10.71
CA ILE A 130 -17.49 -1.39 11.06
C ILE A 130 -17.73 -0.85 12.47
N GLU A 131 -16.87 -1.21 13.43
CA GLU A 131 -16.89 -0.63 14.77
C GLU A 131 -16.57 0.88 14.71
N TRP A 132 -17.25 1.67 15.54
CA TRP A 132 -17.19 3.12 15.50
C TRP A 132 -16.92 3.70 16.88
N GLY A 133 -15.75 4.34 17.03
CA GLY A 133 -15.33 5.01 18.26
C GLY A 133 -15.81 6.46 18.42
N GLY A 134 -16.55 6.98 17.43
CA GLY A 134 -16.99 8.38 17.39
C GLY A 134 -16.14 9.30 16.50
N GLY A 135 -16.76 10.37 16.01
CA GLY A 135 -16.06 11.37 15.19
C GLY A 135 -16.99 12.03 14.17
N GLU A 136 -16.38 12.52 13.08
CA GLU A 136 -17.12 12.97 11.89
C GLU A 136 -17.72 11.77 11.13
N CYS A 137 -18.80 12.00 10.39
CA CYS A 137 -19.46 10.97 9.61
C CYS A 137 -18.48 10.34 8.59
N PRO A 138 -18.20 9.02 8.66
CA PRO A 138 -17.20 8.36 7.82
C PRO A 138 -17.70 8.02 6.41
N VAL A 139 -19.01 8.18 6.15
CA VAL A 139 -19.67 7.82 4.90
C VAL A 139 -20.26 9.06 4.20
N LYS A 140 -20.63 8.93 2.92
CA LYS A 140 -21.36 9.98 2.20
C LYS A 140 -22.66 10.31 2.92
N THR A 141 -23.02 11.58 2.99
CA THR A 141 -24.20 12.06 3.73
C THR A 141 -25.50 11.39 3.28
N ASN A 142 -25.63 11.01 2.01
CA ASN A 142 -26.81 10.33 1.45
C ASN A 142 -26.72 8.79 1.49
N ALA A 143 -25.66 8.20 2.06
CA ALA A 143 -25.55 6.75 2.15
C ALA A 143 -26.57 6.20 3.15
N LEU A 144 -27.25 5.13 2.75
CA LEU A 144 -28.08 4.34 3.67
C LEU A 144 -27.14 3.44 4.48
N VAL A 145 -27.27 3.45 5.80
CA VAL A 145 -26.44 2.64 6.69
C VAL A 145 -27.31 1.89 7.69
N ASP A 146 -26.94 0.64 7.96
CA ASP A 146 -27.34 0.01 9.22
C ASP A 146 -26.41 0.53 10.33
N TYR A 147 -26.94 0.80 11.51
CA TYR A 147 -26.16 1.24 12.67
C TYR A 147 -26.56 0.49 13.94
N ARG A 148 -25.60 0.32 14.85
CA ARG A 148 -25.79 -0.21 16.20
C ARG A 148 -25.53 0.87 17.22
N THR A 149 -26.42 1.00 18.21
CA THR A 149 -26.21 1.93 19.33
C THR A 149 -25.61 1.22 20.53
N ARG A 150 -25.03 2.00 21.44
CA ARG A 150 -24.51 1.53 22.73
C ARG A 150 -25.54 0.76 23.55
N ALA A 151 -26.81 1.16 23.49
CA ALA A 151 -27.91 0.44 24.15
C ALA A 151 -28.22 -0.95 23.57
N GLY A 152 -27.54 -1.35 22.48
CA GLY A 152 -27.76 -2.63 21.79
C GLY A 152 -28.85 -2.58 20.72
N ASN A 153 -29.39 -1.41 20.40
CA ASN A 153 -30.39 -1.26 19.35
C ASN A 153 -29.72 -1.31 17.97
N THR A 154 -30.38 -1.94 17.00
CA THR A 154 -29.96 -1.94 15.59
C THR A 154 -31.09 -1.36 14.74
N ALA A 155 -30.77 -0.43 13.85
CA ALA A 155 -31.72 0.17 12.90
C ALA A 155 -30.97 0.69 11.67
N ASP A 156 -31.72 1.07 10.63
CA ASP A 156 -31.18 1.70 9.42
C ASP A 156 -31.62 3.15 9.28
N SER A 157 -30.79 3.98 8.67
CA SER A 157 -31.13 5.36 8.31
C SER A 157 -30.14 5.94 7.31
N ILE A 158 -30.49 7.08 6.73
CA ILE A 158 -29.55 7.87 5.93
C ILE A 158 -28.51 8.50 6.86
N ALA A 159 -27.23 8.44 6.50
CA ALA A 159 -26.12 8.89 7.32
C ALA A 159 -26.26 10.34 7.80
N LEU A 160 -26.82 11.24 6.98
CA LEU A 160 -27.08 12.63 7.35
C LEU A 160 -28.08 12.80 8.50
N ALA A 161 -29.02 11.86 8.66
CA ALA A 161 -30.04 11.91 9.71
C ALA A 161 -29.52 11.38 11.06
N LEU A 162 -28.31 10.81 11.09
CA LEU A 162 -27.72 10.20 12.26
C LEU A 162 -26.73 11.12 12.97
N ARG A 163 -26.63 10.94 14.30
CA ARG A 163 -25.62 11.62 15.12
C ARG A 163 -24.40 10.72 15.30
N TRP A 164 -23.33 11.06 14.60
CA TRP A 164 -22.05 10.32 14.63
C TRP A 164 -21.13 10.67 15.80
N ALA A 165 -21.47 11.73 16.55
CA ALA A 165 -20.75 12.14 17.74
C ALA A 165 -20.96 11.13 18.89
N HIS A 166 -19.86 10.64 19.46
CA HIS A 166 -19.84 9.68 20.56
C HIS A 166 -19.61 10.41 21.88
N LYS A 167 -20.71 10.72 22.58
CA LYS A 167 -20.75 11.58 23.79
C LYS A 167 -20.94 10.80 25.09
N GLY A 168 -20.91 9.47 25.02
CA GLY A 168 -21.12 8.59 26.16
C GLY A 168 -22.58 8.18 26.37
N TRP A 169 -23.47 8.45 25.42
CA TRP A 169 -24.91 8.26 25.59
C TRP A 169 -25.40 6.93 25.00
N ASP A 170 -26.53 6.44 25.48
CA ASP A 170 -27.14 5.16 25.06
C ASP A 170 -27.46 5.10 23.56
N GLY A 171 -27.74 6.26 22.95
CA GLY A 171 -28.00 6.41 21.53
C GLY A 171 -26.75 6.57 20.66
N ASP A 172 -25.54 6.54 21.24
CA ASP A 172 -24.32 6.67 20.46
C ASP A 172 -24.12 5.47 19.56
N ILE A 173 -23.79 5.75 18.30
CA ILE A 173 -23.45 4.73 17.32
C ILE A 173 -22.10 4.13 17.72
N ILE A 174 -22.06 2.81 17.86
CA ILE A 174 -20.86 2.03 18.20
C ILE A 174 -20.40 1.12 17.06
N ALA A 175 -21.25 0.93 16.04
CA ALA A 175 -20.89 0.26 14.80
C ALA A 175 -21.86 0.66 13.69
N TYR A 176 -21.43 0.59 12.44
CA TYR A 176 -22.27 0.83 11.26
C TYR A 176 -21.84 -0.06 10.08
N ARG A 177 -22.70 -0.22 9.09
CA ARG A 177 -22.32 -0.77 7.77
C ARG A 177 -23.08 -0.06 6.67
N VAL A 178 -22.45 0.11 5.52
CA VAL A 178 -23.08 0.76 4.36
C VAL A 178 -23.96 -0.24 3.63
N ILE A 179 -25.21 0.14 3.40
CA ILE A 179 -26.12 -0.61 2.53
C ILE A 179 -25.87 -0.10 1.12
N GLU A 180 -25.27 -0.93 0.26
CA GLU A 180 -25.13 -0.61 -1.17
C GLU A 180 -26.53 -0.48 -1.78
N ASN A 181 -26.94 0.76 -2.04
CA ASN A 181 -28.15 1.03 -2.81
C ASN A 181 -27.80 0.70 -4.27
N ASP A 182 -28.36 -0.39 -4.80
CA ASP A 182 -28.02 -1.02 -6.09
C ASP A 182 -28.52 -0.25 -7.32
N GLY A 183 -28.52 1.08 -7.26
CA GLY A 183 -28.63 1.95 -8.43
C GLY A 183 -29.96 1.87 -9.17
N ARG A 184 -31.05 1.43 -8.54
CA ARG A 184 -32.40 1.55 -9.10
C ARG A 184 -33.13 2.76 -8.51
N GLU A 185 -32.67 3.94 -8.91
CA GLU A 185 -33.54 5.11 -8.93
C GLU A 185 -34.57 4.90 -10.06
N GLY A 186 -35.86 4.93 -9.70
CA GLY A 186 -36.98 4.99 -10.64
C GLY A 186 -37.26 6.41 -11.09
#